data_AF-A0A814P4J2-F1
#
_entry.id   AF-A0A814P4J2-F1
#
_cell.length_a   1.000
_cell.length_b   1.000
_cell.length_c   1.000
_cell.angle_alpha   90.00
_cell.angle_beta   90.00
_cell.angle_gamma   90.00
#
_symmetry.space_group_name_H-M   'P 1'
#
loop_
_entity.id
_entity.type
_entity.pdbx_description
1 polymer ?
#
loop_
_entity_poly.entity_id
_entity_poly.type
_entity_poly.pdbx_seq_one_letter_code
_entity_poly.pdbx_strand_id
1 'polypeptide(L)'
;MPVNPTTTGDTFDEHLIGPFAVVPKTDCPHLAAHTYTLPQSAHRVHGRQPACTDCGEIQENWACLEENCKHIGCSRYQQKHMLAHHQSTGHNICLSLTDLSFYCYACESYIDSPKLTQVNQQLIASQQQ
;
A
#
# COMPACT_ATOMS: atom_id res chain seq x y z
N MET A 1 -61.27 -7.75 12.86
CA MET A 1 -60.78 -6.56 13.60
C MET A 1 -60.07 -7.08 14.85
N PRO A 2 -58.88 -6.60 15.23
CA PRO A 2 -58.28 -5.34 14.80
C PRO A 2 -57.23 -5.51 13.70
N VAL A 3 -56.96 -4.37 13.09
CA VAL A 3 -56.07 -4.06 11.99
C VAL A 3 -54.91 -3.21 12.53
N ASN A 4 -53.69 -3.48 12.05
CA ASN A 4 -52.54 -2.55 11.86
C ASN A 4 -51.92 -1.84 13.09
N PRO A 5 -50.59 -1.56 13.09
CA PRO A 5 -50.01 -0.65 12.11
C PRO A 5 -48.79 -1.15 11.34
N THR A 6 -48.83 -0.73 10.08
CA THR A 6 -47.76 -0.58 9.11
C THR A 6 -46.66 0.37 9.59
N THR A 7 -45.46 0.14 9.05
CA THR A 7 -44.41 1.12 8.75
C THR A 7 -43.56 1.61 9.93
N THR A 8 -42.28 1.28 9.94
CA THR A 8 -41.22 2.28 9.69
C THR A 8 -39.83 1.63 9.60
N GLY A 9 -39.26 1.68 8.39
CA GLY A 9 -37.83 1.81 8.16
C GLY A 9 -36.97 0.57 8.36
N ASP A 10 -36.99 -0.34 7.38
CA ASP A 10 -35.80 -1.17 7.12
C ASP A 10 -34.67 -0.23 6.69
N THR A 11 -33.88 0.22 7.66
CA THR A 11 -32.57 0.83 7.40
C THR A 11 -31.72 -0.23 6.74
N PHE A 12 -31.27 0.05 5.52
CA PHE A 12 -30.33 -0.79 4.78
C PHE A 12 -29.14 -1.18 5.67
N ASP A 13 -29.05 -2.45 6.04
CA ASP A 13 -27.80 -3.01 6.53
C ASP A 13 -27.03 -3.55 5.32
N GLU A 14 -26.45 -2.61 4.57
CA GLU A 14 -25.57 -2.81 3.40
C GLU A 14 -24.19 -3.35 3.84
N HIS A 15 -24.15 -4.20 4.87
CA HIS A 15 -22.91 -4.46 5.61
C HIS A 15 -22.07 -5.62 5.10
N LEU A 16 -22.46 -6.40 4.09
CA LEU A 16 -21.64 -7.55 3.69
C LEU A 16 -21.56 -7.71 2.17
N ILE A 17 -20.89 -6.73 1.56
CA ILE A 17 -20.07 -6.94 0.36
C ILE A 17 -19.28 -8.24 0.56
N GLY A 18 -19.34 -9.15 -0.42
CA GLY A 18 -18.98 -10.57 -0.30
C GLY A 18 -17.60 -10.91 0.28
N PRO A 19 -17.35 -12.19 0.62
CA PRO A 19 -16.40 -12.65 1.63
C PRO A 19 -14.89 -12.40 1.43
N PHE A 20 -14.45 -11.58 0.47
CA PHE A 20 -13.02 -11.43 0.16
C PHE A 20 -12.56 -10.03 -0.26
N ALA A 21 -13.39 -8.99 -0.13
CA ALA A 21 -12.97 -7.63 -0.49
C ALA A 21 -11.99 -7.08 0.57
N VAL A 22 -10.71 -6.98 0.20
CA VAL A 22 -9.72 -6.26 1.00
C VAL A 22 -9.99 -4.75 0.85
N VAL A 23 -10.47 -4.12 1.92
CA VAL A 23 -10.72 -2.67 1.95
C VAL A 23 -9.49 -1.97 2.53
N PRO A 24 -8.80 -1.09 1.77
CA PRO A 24 -7.68 -0.32 2.29
C PRO A 24 -8.12 0.59 3.44
N LYS A 25 -7.28 0.69 4.47
CA LYS A 25 -7.52 1.60 5.58
C LYS A 25 -7.16 3.03 5.17
N THR A 26 -8.06 3.97 5.44
CA THR A 26 -7.83 5.41 5.24
C THR A 26 -7.25 6.10 6.47
N ASP A 27 -7.39 5.46 7.64
CA ASP A 27 -6.84 5.90 8.90
C ASP A 27 -5.69 4.98 9.34
N CYS A 28 -4.46 5.43 9.05
CA CYS A 28 -3.24 4.77 9.47
C CYS A 28 -2.42 5.76 10.30
N PRO A 29 -2.21 5.52 11.62
CA PRO A 29 -1.47 6.45 12.48
C PRO A 29 -0.01 6.57 12.05
N HIS A 30 0.53 5.56 11.36
CA HIS A 30 1.89 5.58 10.84
C HIS A 30 2.05 6.64 9.75
N LEU A 31 0.98 7.01 9.01
CA LEU A 31 1.04 8.11 8.02
C LEU A 31 1.16 9.52 8.61
N ALA A 32 0.93 9.67 9.91
CA ALA A 32 1.06 10.95 10.59
C ALA A 32 2.51 11.24 11.01
N ALA A 33 3.37 10.21 11.03
CA ALA A 33 4.69 10.29 11.64
C ALA A 33 5.70 11.13 10.83
N HIS A 34 5.57 11.22 9.50
CA HIS A 34 6.50 11.93 8.63
C HIS A 34 5.96 12.12 7.20
N THR A 35 6.73 12.81 6.36
CA THR A 35 6.48 12.95 4.92
C THR A 35 7.01 11.72 4.19
N TYR A 36 6.19 11.17 3.29
CA TYR A 36 6.59 10.07 2.43
C TYR A 36 7.03 10.61 1.08
N THR A 37 8.19 10.17 0.61
CA THR A 37 8.70 10.55 -0.71
C THR A 37 8.99 9.32 -1.52
N LEU A 38 8.74 9.40 -2.83
CA LEU A 38 9.16 8.36 -3.75
C LEU A 38 10.71 8.29 -3.75
N PRO A 39 11.32 7.16 -3.37
CA PRO A 39 12.76 7.04 -3.47
C PRO A 39 13.18 6.96 -4.93
N GLN A 40 14.34 7.55 -5.28
CA GLN A 40 14.86 7.49 -6.64
C GLN A 40 15.05 6.04 -7.15
N SER A 41 15.30 5.10 -6.23
CA SER A 41 15.41 3.67 -6.52
C SER A 41 14.09 3.02 -6.96
N ALA A 42 12.94 3.65 -6.74
CA ALA A 42 11.65 3.15 -7.21
C ALA A 42 11.37 3.48 -8.69
N HIS A 43 12.16 4.37 -9.31
CA HIS A 43 11.96 4.76 -10.70
C HIS A 43 12.36 3.63 -11.64
N ARG A 44 11.58 3.46 -12.72
CA ARG A 44 11.96 2.56 -13.80
C ARG A 44 13.18 3.09 -14.53
N VAL A 45 14.13 2.21 -14.79
CA VAL A 45 15.33 2.52 -15.59
C VAL A 45 15.26 1.70 -16.87
N HIS A 46 15.23 2.38 -18.02
CA HIS A 46 15.06 1.76 -19.34
C HIS A 46 13.80 0.86 -19.42
N GLY A 47 12.68 1.33 -18.85
CA GLY A 47 11.41 0.60 -18.83
C GLY A 47 11.36 -0.62 -17.89
N ARG A 48 12.45 -0.93 -17.17
CA ARG A 48 12.51 -2.06 -16.24
C ARG A 48 12.17 -1.63 -14.82
N GLN A 49 11.41 -2.48 -14.13
CA GLN A 49 11.15 -2.35 -12.71
C GLN A 49 12.46 -2.50 -11.91
N PRO A 50 12.64 -1.75 -10.82
CA PRO A 50 13.73 -1.95 -9.87
C PRO A 50 13.77 -3.39 -9.35
N ALA A 51 14.97 -3.95 -9.22
CA ALA A 51 15.19 -5.27 -8.64
C ALA A 51 15.29 -5.19 -7.11
N CYS A 52 14.99 -6.29 -6.42
CA CYS A 52 15.25 -6.44 -5.01
C CYS A 52 16.74 -6.27 -4.71
N THR A 53 17.05 -5.46 -3.71
CA THR A 53 18.42 -5.09 -3.34
C THR A 53 19.22 -6.30 -2.83
N ASP A 54 18.54 -7.25 -2.20
CA ASP A 54 19.18 -8.38 -1.51
C ASP A 54 19.34 -9.62 -2.39
N CYS A 55 18.38 -9.90 -3.27
CA CYS A 55 18.38 -11.12 -4.10
C CYS A 55 18.26 -10.91 -5.61
N GLY A 56 18.07 -9.68 -6.08
CA GLY A 56 17.97 -9.38 -7.51
C GLY A 56 16.67 -9.83 -8.19
N GLU A 57 15.67 -10.30 -7.45
CA GLU A 57 14.33 -10.57 -8.00
C GLU A 57 13.75 -9.31 -8.64
N ILE A 58 13.08 -9.42 -9.78
CA ILE A 58 12.51 -8.30 -10.54
C ILE A 58 10.98 -8.23 -10.45
N GLN A 59 10.35 -9.27 -9.91
CA GLN A 59 8.90 -9.39 -9.78
C GLN A 59 8.42 -9.04 -8.37
N GLU A 60 7.25 -8.42 -8.30
CA GLU A 60 6.55 -8.10 -7.04
C GLU A 60 7.43 -7.38 -6.01
N ASN A 61 8.23 -6.43 -6.48
CA ASN A 61 9.09 -5.65 -5.60
C ASN A 61 8.33 -4.49 -4.97
N TRP A 62 8.76 -4.14 -3.77
CA TRP A 62 8.22 -3.08 -2.96
C TRP A 62 9.32 -2.04 -2.71
N ALA A 63 8.96 -0.77 -2.67
CA ALA A 63 9.84 0.33 -2.29
C ALA A 63 9.46 0.84 -0.89
N CYS A 64 10.45 1.01 -0.02
CA CYS A 64 10.24 1.70 1.25
C CYS A 64 9.99 3.19 0.99
N LEU A 65 9.02 3.80 1.67
CA LEU A 65 8.68 5.21 1.51
C LEU A 65 9.17 6.12 2.63
N GLU A 66 9.81 5.54 3.64
CA GLU A 66 10.41 6.30 4.74
C GLU A 66 11.49 7.25 4.23
N GLU A 67 11.58 8.42 4.85
CA GLU A 67 12.51 9.47 4.43
C GLU A 67 13.96 8.96 4.48
N ASN A 68 14.74 9.27 3.44
CA ASN A 68 16.13 8.82 3.27
C ASN A 68 16.31 7.29 3.12
N CYS A 69 15.25 6.50 3.06
CA CYS A 69 15.34 5.09 2.73
C CYS A 69 15.29 4.87 1.20
N LYS A 70 16.19 4.04 0.68
CA LYS A 70 16.24 3.70 -0.75
C LYS A 70 16.02 2.20 -1.01
N HIS A 71 15.60 1.46 0.01
CA HIS A 71 15.54 0.01 -0.04
C HIS A 71 14.40 -0.48 -0.93
N ILE A 72 14.75 -1.40 -1.84
CA ILE A 72 13.79 -2.18 -2.64
C ILE A 72 13.86 -3.64 -2.19
N GLY A 73 12.74 -4.20 -1.78
CA GLY A 73 12.64 -5.56 -1.25
C GLY A 73 11.56 -6.37 -1.96
N CYS A 74 11.81 -7.66 -2.19
CA CYS A 74 10.83 -8.54 -2.81
C CYS A 74 9.65 -8.86 -1.87
N SER A 75 8.49 -9.18 -2.45
CA SER A 75 7.25 -9.47 -1.72
C SER A 75 7.36 -10.67 -0.76
N ARG A 76 6.28 -10.87 0.00
CA ARG A 76 6.08 -12.06 0.84
C ARG A 76 5.94 -13.37 0.06
N TYR A 77 5.57 -13.30 -1.22
CA TYR A 77 5.45 -14.46 -2.10
C TYR A 77 6.80 -14.87 -2.70
N GLN A 78 7.80 -14.00 -2.57
CA GLN A 78 9.20 -14.26 -2.90
C GLN A 78 9.99 -14.57 -1.61
N GLN A 79 11.15 -13.95 -1.41
CA GLN A 79 12.04 -14.16 -0.26
C GLN A 79 11.77 -13.22 0.94
N LYS A 80 10.70 -12.40 0.89
CA LYS A 80 10.25 -11.54 1.99
C LYS A 80 11.26 -10.47 2.44
N HIS A 81 12.16 -10.02 1.56
CA HIS A 81 13.16 -9.00 1.93
C HIS A 81 12.55 -7.68 2.39
N MET A 82 11.39 -7.25 1.86
CA MET A 82 10.73 -6.05 2.38
C MET A 82 10.21 -6.24 3.82
N LEU A 83 9.78 -7.46 4.17
CA LEU A 83 9.39 -7.77 5.55
C LEU A 83 10.61 -7.76 6.49
N ALA A 84 11.73 -8.36 6.07
CA ALA A 84 12.98 -8.33 6.83
C ALA A 84 13.51 -6.88 7.00
N HIS A 85 13.36 -6.05 5.97
CA HIS A 85 13.69 -4.63 6.03
C HIS A 85 12.86 -3.90 7.10
N HIS A 86 11.53 -4.08 7.10
CA HIS A 86 10.66 -3.53 8.15
C HIS A 86 11.10 -3.98 9.55
N GLN A 87 11.34 -5.28 9.75
CA GLN A 87 11.72 -5.84 11.06
C GLN A 87 13.06 -5.31 11.59
N SER A 88 13.99 -4.99 10.70
CA SER A 88 15.33 -4.48 11.09
C SER A 88 15.38 -2.98 11.31
N THR A 89 14.50 -2.21 10.65
CA THR A 89 14.57 -0.73 10.64
C THR A 89 13.40 -0.06 11.36
N GLY A 90 12.27 -0.76 11.52
CA GLY A 90 11.01 -0.18 11.97
C GLY A 90 10.27 0.62 10.89
N HIS A 91 10.74 0.58 9.64
CA HIS A 91 10.11 1.27 8.51
C HIS A 91 8.78 0.60 8.17
N ASN A 92 7.68 1.35 8.27
CA ASN A 92 6.34 0.73 8.26
C ASN A 92 5.68 0.74 6.89
N ILE A 93 5.96 1.73 6.06
CA ILE A 93 5.18 1.99 4.84
C ILE A 93 6.00 1.68 3.60
N CYS A 94 5.40 0.88 2.72
CA CYS A 94 5.98 0.55 1.43
C CYS A 94 4.96 0.68 0.28
N LEU A 95 5.48 0.91 -0.92
CA LEU A 95 4.76 0.98 -2.19
C LEU A 95 5.04 -0.28 -3.00
N SER A 96 4.01 -0.97 -3.47
CA SER A 96 4.12 -2.02 -4.48
C SER A 96 4.44 -1.40 -5.83
N LEU A 97 5.53 -1.86 -6.46
CA LEU A 97 5.91 -1.39 -7.78
C LEU A 97 5.11 -2.07 -8.90
N THR A 98 4.33 -3.10 -8.58
CA THR A 98 3.52 -3.87 -9.53
C THR A 98 2.16 -3.22 -9.79
N ASP A 99 1.45 -2.81 -8.73
CA ASP A 99 0.06 -2.34 -8.79
C ASP A 99 -0.16 -0.99 -8.12
N LEU A 100 0.93 -0.34 -7.64
CA LEU A 100 0.90 0.96 -6.99
C LEU A 100 0.07 1.01 -5.69
N SER A 101 -0.19 -0.15 -5.09
CA SER A 101 -0.81 -0.27 -3.77
C SER A 101 0.18 0.04 -2.65
N PHE A 102 -0.32 0.57 -1.53
CA PHE A 102 0.49 0.85 -0.36
C PHE A 102 0.17 -0.13 0.76
N TYR A 103 1.19 -0.53 1.51
CA TYR A 103 1.04 -1.43 2.65
C TYR A 103 1.73 -0.87 3.88
N CYS A 104 1.06 -1.01 5.02
CA CYS A 104 1.65 -0.71 6.33
C CYS A 104 1.89 -2.02 7.08
N TYR A 105 3.16 -2.32 7.37
CA TYR A 105 3.51 -3.52 8.11
C TYR A 105 3.02 -3.50 9.56
N ALA A 106 3.11 -2.36 10.25
CA ALA A 106 2.63 -2.24 11.62
C ALA A 106 1.10 -2.34 11.76
N CYS A 107 0.34 -1.95 10.71
CA CYS A 107 -1.12 -2.15 10.68
C CYS A 107 -1.54 -3.46 10.03
N GLU A 108 -0.59 -4.22 9.47
CA GLU A 108 -0.80 -5.42 8.68
C GLU A 108 -1.86 -5.27 7.57
N SER A 109 -1.98 -4.07 6.99
CA SER A 109 -3.10 -3.73 6.11
C SER A 109 -2.67 -2.85 4.94
N TYR A 110 -3.40 -2.95 3.84
CA TYR A 110 -3.32 -1.98 2.76
C TYR A 110 -3.85 -0.65 3.25
N ILE A 111 -3.26 0.43 2.76
CA ILE A 111 -3.64 1.79 3.13
C ILE A 111 -3.91 2.62 1.89
N ASP A 112 -4.83 3.55 2.01
CA ASP A 112 -5.10 4.54 0.99
C ASP A 112 -5.22 5.91 1.64
N SER A 113 -4.48 6.89 1.14
CA SER A 113 -4.48 8.24 1.69
C SER A 113 -4.09 9.24 0.61
N PRO A 114 -4.70 10.45 0.59
CA PRO A 114 -4.32 11.51 -0.33
C PRO A 114 -2.82 11.83 -0.32
N LYS A 115 -2.14 11.68 0.83
CA LYS A 115 -0.68 11.87 0.95
C LYS A 115 0.10 10.90 0.08
N LEU A 116 -0.37 9.65 -0.01
CA LEU A 116 0.26 8.59 -0.77
C LEU A 116 -0.14 8.63 -2.24
N THR A 117 -1.35 9.09 -2.56
CA THR A 117 -1.78 9.31 -3.94
C THR A 117 -0.80 10.20 -4.72
N GLN A 118 -0.22 11.21 -4.06
CA GLN A 118 0.78 12.09 -4.67
C GLN A 118 2.08 11.33 -5.04
N VAL A 119 2.49 10.35 -4.24
CA VAL A 119 3.65 9.49 -4.52
C VAL A 119 3.44 8.70 -5.81
N ASN A 120 2.24 8.14 -6.00
CA ASN A 120 1.90 7.42 -7.23
C ASN A 120 1.93 8.33 -8.45
N GLN A 121 1.41 9.56 -8.34
CA GLN A 121 1.44 10.54 -9.43
C GLN A 121 2.88 10.89 -9.84
N GLN A 122 3.80 11.06 -8.88
CA GLN A 122 5.21 11.30 -9.14
C GLN A 122 5.86 10.12 -9.88
N LEU A 123 5.57 8.89 -9.44
CA LEU A 123 6.13 7.68 -10.06
C LEU A 123 5.61 7.54 -11.49
N ILE A 124 4.32 7.69 -11.73
CA ILE A 124 3.72 7.61 -13.06
C ILE A 124 4.30 8.67 -14.00
N ALA A 125 4.39 9.92 -13.55
CA ALA A 125 4.96 11.01 -14.35
C ALA A 125 6.42 10.75 -14.74
N SER A 126 7.20 10.15 -13.84
CA SER A 126 8.61 9.83 -14.10
C SER A 126 8.83 8.67 -15.07
N GLN A 127 7.81 7.85 -15.34
CA GLN A 127 7.90 6.70 -16.24
C GLN A 127 7.52 7.02 -17.69
N GLN A 128 7.05 8.24 -17.96
CA GLN A 128 6.64 8.72 -19.29
C GLN A 128 7.74 9.53 -20.00
N GLN A 129 8.94 9.61 -19.41
CA GLN A 129 10.13 10.29 -19.93
C GLN A 129 11.21 9.27 -20.30
#